data_AF-A0A7C6JRE2-F1
#
_entry.id   AF-A0A7C6JRE2-F1
#
_cell.length_a   1.000
_cell.length_b   1.000
_cell.length_c   1.000
_cell.angle_alpha   90.00
_cell.angle_beta   90.00
_cell.angle_gamma   90.00
#
_symmetry.space_group_name_H-M   'P 1'
#
loop_
_entity.id
_entity.type
_entity.pdbx_description
1 polymer ?
#
loop_
_entity_poly.entity_id
_entity_poly.type
_entity_poly.pdbx_seq_one_letter_code
_entity_poly.pdbx_strand_id
1 'polypeptide(L)'
;MNILISSQNPSPLYQQIVDQIQRQILCGELAPGTALPSIRELARDLLTSVITVKRAYMELERSGLIITRSGVGSFVVDLKDSDRKKVLEQEGRLVLQAAVDKAWSMGLSAATIRSLVASMLSEKELEE
;
A
#
# COMPACT_ATOMS: atom_id res chain seq x y z
N MET A 1 -2.08 -12.73 -8.07
CA MET A 1 -2.33 -11.51 -7.27
C MET A 1 -3.31 -11.89 -6.16
N ASN A 2 -2.94 -11.68 -4.89
CA ASN A 2 -3.80 -12.00 -3.75
C ASN A 2 -4.22 -10.70 -3.05
N ILE A 3 -5.51 -10.33 -3.15
CA ILE A 3 -6.04 -9.10 -2.58
C ILE A 3 -7.32 -9.45 -1.82
N LEU A 4 -7.46 -8.93 -0.61
CA LEU A 4 -8.63 -9.14 0.24
C LEU A 4 -9.28 -7.79 0.55
N ILE A 5 -10.55 -7.63 0.24
CA ILE A 5 -11.30 -6.40 0.54
C ILE A 5 -12.43 -6.69 1.51
N SER A 6 -12.73 -5.73 2.39
CA SER A 6 -13.82 -5.83 3.35
C SER A 6 -14.61 -4.53 3.41
N SER A 7 -15.93 -4.62 3.28
CA SER A 7 -16.85 -3.50 3.49
C SER A 7 -17.00 -3.10 4.95
N GLN A 8 -16.52 -3.92 5.88
CA GLN A 8 -16.51 -3.63 7.31
C GLN A 8 -15.29 -2.78 7.72
N ASN A 9 -14.28 -2.70 6.86
CA ASN A 9 -13.14 -1.82 7.08
C ASN A 9 -13.59 -0.36 6.79
N PRO A 10 -13.26 0.61 7.66
CA PRO A 10 -13.64 2.02 7.46
C PRO A 10 -13.03 2.66 6.20
N SER A 11 -11.98 2.07 5.64
CA SER A 11 -11.33 2.55 4.43
C SER A 11 -12.15 2.22 3.19
N PRO A 12 -12.31 3.13 2.22
CA PRO A 12 -13.01 2.85 0.97
C PRO A 12 -12.42 1.64 0.23
N LEU A 13 -13.26 0.83 -0.44
CA LEU A 13 -12.82 -0.39 -1.13
C LEU A 13 -11.72 -0.14 -2.18
N TYR A 14 -11.79 0.98 -2.92
CA TYR A 14 -10.75 1.31 -3.90
C TYR A 14 -9.40 1.55 -3.20
N GLN A 15 -9.40 2.17 -2.02
CA GLN A 15 -8.19 2.45 -1.25
C GLN A 15 -7.56 1.14 -0.76
N GLN A 16 -8.38 0.21 -0.28
CA GLN A 16 -7.90 -1.12 0.13
C GLN A 16 -7.21 -1.88 -1.02
N ILE A 17 -7.68 -1.70 -2.27
CA ILE A 17 -7.04 -2.27 -3.46
C ILE A 17 -5.71 -1.56 -3.76
N VAL A 18 -5.71 -0.22 -3.73
CA VAL A 18 -4.49 0.59 -3.94
C VAL A 18 -3.41 0.18 -2.96
N ASP A 19 -3.71 0.17 -1.67
CA ASP A 19 -2.74 -0.09 -0.60
C ASP A 19 -2.11 -1.48 -0.75
N GLN A 20 -2.91 -2.50 -1.11
CA GLN A 20 -2.41 -3.86 -1.29
C GLN A 20 -1.58 -4.02 -2.56
N ILE A 21 -2.00 -3.45 -3.70
CA ILE A 21 -1.20 -3.53 -4.93
C ILE A 21 0.09 -2.75 -4.77
N GLN A 22 0.03 -1.55 -4.18
CA GLN A 22 1.20 -0.74 -3.87
C GLN A 22 2.19 -1.50 -2.99
N ARG A 23 1.72 -2.15 -1.92
CA ARG A 23 2.57 -2.98 -1.07
C ARG A 23 3.25 -4.09 -1.86
N GLN A 24 2.51 -4.82 -2.70
CA GLN A 24 3.08 -5.91 -3.51
C GLN A 24 4.15 -5.41 -4.49
N ILE A 25 3.95 -4.23 -5.10
CA ILE A 25 4.95 -3.60 -5.97
C ILE A 25 6.19 -3.19 -5.16
N LEU A 26 6.01 -2.50 -4.04
CA LEU A 26 7.11 -1.95 -3.26
C LEU A 26 7.94 -3.05 -2.56
N CYS A 27 7.30 -4.11 -2.08
CA CYS A 27 7.97 -5.29 -1.52
C CYS A 27 8.65 -6.16 -2.59
N GLY A 28 8.37 -5.92 -3.88
CA GLY A 28 8.94 -6.69 -4.99
C GLY A 28 8.22 -8.01 -5.30
N GLU A 29 7.06 -8.25 -4.69
CA GLU A 29 6.20 -9.40 -5.05
C GLU A 29 5.66 -9.26 -6.48
N LEU A 30 5.40 -8.03 -6.92
CA LEU A 30 5.10 -7.70 -8.31
C LEU A 30 6.31 -7.04 -8.95
N ALA A 31 7.00 -7.78 -9.81
CA ALA A 31 8.18 -7.29 -10.51
C ALA A 31 7.82 -6.20 -11.53
N PRO A 32 8.75 -5.28 -11.84
CA PRO A 32 8.63 -4.36 -12.98
C PRO A 32 8.20 -5.06 -14.26
N GLY A 33 7.28 -4.44 -15.01
CA GLY A 33 6.75 -5.00 -16.25
C GLY A 33 5.70 -6.09 -16.07
N THR A 34 5.38 -6.51 -14.83
CA THR A 34 4.31 -7.48 -14.57
C THR A 34 2.98 -6.90 -15.05
N ALA A 35 2.25 -7.68 -15.86
CA ALA A 35 0.90 -7.36 -16.27
C ALA A 35 -0.06 -7.54 -15.08
N LEU A 36 -0.81 -6.49 -14.77
CA LEU A 36 -1.90 -6.58 -13.82
C LEU A 36 -3.14 -7.21 -14.48
N PRO A 37 -4.01 -7.87 -13.69
CA PRO A 37 -5.30 -8.32 -14.20
C PRO A 37 -6.08 -7.16 -14.83
N SER A 38 -6.92 -7.44 -15.81
CA SER A 38 -7.80 -6.41 -16.33
C SER A 38 -8.77 -5.92 -15.25
N ILE A 39 -9.25 -4.68 -15.39
CA ILE A 39 -10.22 -4.09 -14.45
C ILE A 39 -11.44 -5.01 -14.26
N ARG A 40 -11.89 -5.68 -15.32
CA ARG A 40 -13.05 -6.58 -15.28
C ARG A 40 -12.75 -7.91 -14.60
N GLU A 41 -11.55 -8.45 -14.79
CA GLU A 41 -11.11 -9.67 -14.09
C GLU A 41 -10.97 -9.40 -12.61
N LEU A 42 -10.23 -8.36 -12.23
CA LEU A 42 -10.02 -8.04 -10.82
C LEU A 42 -11.34 -7.69 -10.10
N ALA A 43 -12.26 -6.99 -10.78
CA ALA A 43 -13.57 -6.71 -10.20
C ALA A 43 -14.38 -7.98 -9.93
N ARG A 44 -14.26 -8.98 -10.81
CA ARG A 44 -14.91 -10.29 -10.64
C ARG A 44 -14.30 -11.07 -9.49
N ASP A 45 -12.97 -11.13 -9.44
CA ASP A 45 -12.23 -11.88 -8.43
C ASP A 45 -12.46 -11.31 -7.03
N LEU A 46 -12.58 -9.98 -6.91
CA LEU A 46 -12.83 -9.28 -5.66
C LEU A 46 -14.32 -9.09 -5.34
N LEU A 47 -15.23 -9.57 -6.20
CA LEU A 47 -16.68 -9.36 -6.07
C LEU A 47 -17.05 -7.88 -5.81
N THR A 48 -16.40 -6.96 -6.54
CA THR A 48 -16.60 -5.51 -6.41
C THR A 48 -16.99 -4.86 -7.74
N SER A 49 -17.30 -3.56 -7.70
CA SER A 49 -17.67 -2.84 -8.92
C SER A 49 -16.46 -2.55 -9.81
N VAL A 50 -16.67 -2.60 -11.13
CA VAL A 50 -15.67 -2.16 -12.14
C VAL A 50 -15.20 -0.72 -11.89
N ILE A 51 -16.10 0.15 -11.40
CA ILE A 51 -15.78 1.55 -11.09
C ILE A 51 -14.79 1.62 -9.92
N THR A 52 -14.96 0.77 -8.91
CA THR A 52 -14.05 0.67 -7.75
C THR A 52 -12.64 0.31 -8.20
N VAL A 53 -12.50 -0.75 -9.01
CA VAL A 53 -11.20 -1.18 -9.51
C VAL A 53 -10.58 -0.15 -10.46
N LYS A 54 -11.39 0.45 -11.34
CA LYS A 54 -10.93 1.50 -12.24
C LYS A 54 -10.34 2.68 -11.46
N ARG A 55 -11.02 3.11 -10.39
CA ARG A 55 -10.53 4.18 -9.51
C ARG A 55 -9.21 3.78 -8.84
N ALA A 56 -9.09 2.53 -8.37
CA ALA A 56 -7.85 2.04 -7.79
C ALA A 56 -6.67 2.09 -8.78
N TYR A 57 -6.89 1.65 -10.03
CA TYR A 57 -5.86 1.67 -11.06
C TYR A 57 -5.47 3.10 -11.45
N MET A 58 -6.44 4.01 -11.52
CA MET A 58 -6.14 5.44 -11.76
C MET A 58 -5.27 6.04 -10.66
N GLU A 59 -5.50 5.68 -9.40
CA GLU A 59 -4.68 6.18 -8.29
C GLU A 59 -3.27 5.59 -8.32
N LEU A 60 -3.13 4.28 -8.59
CA LEU A 60 -1.83 3.63 -8.76
C LEU A 60 -1.02 4.24 -9.93
N GLU A 61 -1.69 4.56 -11.02
CA GLU A 61 -1.07 5.22 -12.18
C GLU A 61 -0.66 6.66 -11.84
N ARG A 62 -1.50 7.39 -11.11
CA ARG A 62 -1.19 8.73 -10.61
C ARG A 62 0.02 8.74 -9.66
N SER A 63 0.16 7.70 -8.85
CA SER A 63 1.33 7.48 -7.97
C SER A 63 2.57 6.97 -8.72
N GLY A 64 2.48 6.75 -10.03
CA GLY A 64 3.61 6.30 -10.86
C GLY A 64 4.03 4.85 -10.61
N LEU A 65 3.18 4.05 -9.97
CA LEU A 65 3.47 2.64 -9.65
C LEU A 65 3.12 1.70 -10.82
N ILE A 66 2.15 2.12 -11.65
CA ILE A 66 1.71 1.37 -12.82
C ILE A 66 1.59 2.30 -14.02
N ILE A 67 1.60 1.72 -15.22
CA ILE A 67 1.27 2.39 -16.47
C ILE A 67 0.16 1.63 -17.19
N THR A 68 -0.86 2.34 -17.68
CA THR A 68 -1.92 1.76 -18.49
C THR A 68 -1.69 2.05 -19.97
N ARG A 69 -1.60 1.00 -20.77
CA ARG A 69 -1.54 1.09 -22.23
C ARG A 69 -2.89 0.70 -22.80
N SER A 70 -3.56 1.67 -23.45
CA SER A 70 -4.89 1.46 -24.04
C SER A 70 -4.88 0.25 -24.98
N GLY A 71 -5.83 -0.68 -24.79
CA GLY A 71 -5.96 -1.91 -25.58
C GLY A 71 -4.93 -3.01 -25.27
N VAL A 72 -3.93 -2.75 -24.42
CA VAL A 72 -2.87 -3.71 -24.10
C VAL A 72 -2.96 -4.20 -22.65
N GLY A 73 -3.25 -3.31 -21.70
CA GLY A 73 -3.36 -3.65 -20.28
C GLY A 73 -2.64 -2.65 -19.37
N SER A 74 -2.54 -2.99 -18.09
CA SER A 74 -1.84 -2.18 -17.08
C SER A 74 -0.63 -2.96 -16.58
N PHE A 75 0.51 -2.28 -16.43
CA PHE A 75 1.79 -2.91 -16.11
C PHE A 75 2.50 -2.18 -14.97
N VAL A 76 3.21 -2.92 -14.13
CA VAL A 76 4.04 -2.35 -13.06
C VAL A 76 5.20 -1.56 -13.65
N VAL A 77 5.45 -0.37 -13.11
CA VAL A 77 6.55 0.50 -13.54
C VAL A 77 7.89 -0.03 -13.02
N ASP A 78 8.93 0.12 -13.83
CA ASP A 78 10.31 -0.08 -13.41
C ASP A 78 10.78 1.11 -12.57
N LEU A 79 10.56 1.00 -11.26
CA LEU A 79 11.09 1.95 -10.28
C LEU A 79 12.55 1.59 -10.00
N LYS A 80 13.44 2.58 -10.08
CA LYS A 80 14.81 2.40 -9.57
C LYS A 80 14.74 2.02 -8.09
N ASP A 81 15.63 1.15 -7.64
CA ASP A 81 15.66 0.70 -6.24
C ASP A 81 15.74 1.86 -5.23
N SER A 82 16.43 2.95 -5.61
CA SER A 82 16.48 4.19 -4.82
C SER A 82 15.12 4.87 -4.68
N ASP A 83 14.28 4.81 -5.71
CA ASP A 83 12.94 5.42 -5.71
C ASP A 83 11.96 4.53 -4.96
N ARG A 84 12.06 3.21 -5.11
CA ARG A 84 11.31 2.22 -4.31
C ARG A 84 11.55 2.38 -2.81
N LYS A 85 12.82 2.50 -2.39
CA LYS A 85 13.19 2.76 -0.98
C LYS A 85 12.60 4.08 -0.46
N LYS A 86 12.67 5.16 -1.25
CA LYS A 86 12.09 6.45 -0.87
C LYS A 86 10.58 6.36 -0.67
N VAL A 87 9.86 5.67 -1.55
CA VAL A 87 8.41 5.50 -1.41
C VAL A 87 8.09 4.67 -0.17
N LEU A 88 8.81 3.57 0.09
CA LEU A 88 8.64 2.79 1.32
C LEU A 88 8.88 3.61 2.59
N GLU A 89 9.94 4.41 2.63
CA GLU A 89 10.24 5.30 3.75
C GLU A 89 9.16 6.37 3.96
N GLN A 90 8.63 6.95 2.87
CA GLN A 90 7.57 7.94 2.92
C GLN A 90 6.26 7.34 3.45
N GLU A 91 5.84 6.18 2.94
CA GLU A 91 4.66 5.47 3.41
C GLU A 91 4.79 5.06 4.89
N GLY A 92 5.93 4.48 5.26
CA GLY A 92 6.23 4.13 6.65
C GLY A 92 6.19 5.37 7.56
N ARG A 93 6.71 6.50 7.10
CA ARG A 93 6.65 7.77 7.83
C ARG A 93 5.22 8.26 8.04
N LEU A 94 4.34 8.17 7.04
CA LEU A 94 2.93 8.58 7.19
C LEU A 94 2.21 7.77 8.26
N VAL A 95 2.40 6.44 8.25
CA VAL A 95 1.82 5.54 9.25
C VAL A 95 2.36 5.86 10.65
N LEU A 96 3.69 6.01 10.78
CA LEU A 96 4.31 6.34 12.05
C LEU A 96 3.89 7.73 12.56
N GLN A 97 3.73 8.71 11.67
CA GLN A 97 3.25 10.04 12.04
C GLN A 97 1.86 9.97 12.65
N ALA A 98 0.92 9.25 12.02
CA ALA A 98 -0.43 9.07 12.56
C ALA A 98 -0.43 8.36 13.92
N ALA A 99 0.45 7.38 14.12
CA ALA A 99 0.61 6.70 15.40
C ALA A 99 1.19 7.62 16.48
N VAL A 100 2.22 8.41 16.13
CA VAL A 100 2.84 9.39 17.04
C VAL A 100 1.84 10.48 17.43
N ASP A 101 1.09 11.04 16.48
CA ASP A 101 0.09 12.08 16.75
C ASP A 101 -1.01 11.56 17.68
N LYS A 102 -1.44 10.30 17.49
CA LYS A 102 -2.42 9.64 18.35
C LYS A 102 -1.86 9.36 19.75
N ALA A 103 -0.62 8.89 19.87
CA ALA A 103 0.02 8.69 21.16
C ALA A 103 0.22 10.02 21.91
N TRP A 104 0.58 11.07 21.18
CA TRP A 104 0.74 12.41 21.73
C TRP A 104 -0.59 12.97 22.26
N SER A 105 -1.69 12.81 21.52
CA SER A 105 -3.02 13.27 21.96
C SER A 105 -3.56 12.54 23.20
N MET A 106 -3.04 11.35 23.49
CA MET A 106 -3.31 10.60 24.73
C MET A 106 -2.48 11.08 25.93
N GLY A 107 -1.61 12.08 25.74
CA GLY A 107 -0.79 12.66 26.80
C GLY A 107 0.55 11.94 27.03
N LEU A 108 0.97 11.06 26.12
CA LEU A 108 2.27 10.39 26.24
C LEU A 108 3.40 11.37 25.94
N SER A 109 4.46 11.33 26.75
CA SER A 109 5.67 12.13 26.51
C SER A 109 6.48 11.56 25.34
N ALA A 110 7.28 12.41 24.68
CA ALA A 110 8.22 11.97 23.64
C ALA A 110 9.16 10.86 24.13
N ALA A 111 9.58 10.90 25.40
CA ALA A 111 10.44 9.88 25.99
C ALA A 111 9.72 8.52 26.10
N THR A 112 8.46 8.54 26.53
CA THR A 112 7.61 7.35 26.63
C THR A 112 7.31 6.75 25.25
N ILE A 113 6.99 7.60 24.25
CA ILE A 113 6.76 7.13 22.88
C ILE A 113 8.01 6.46 22.33
N ARG A 114 9.19 7.07 22.53
CA ARG A 114 10.47 6.46 22.11
C ARG A 114 10.74 5.13 22.79
N SER A 115 10.52 5.02 24.10
CA SER A 115 10.74 3.75 24.81
C SER A 115 9.79 2.65 24.35
N LEU A 116 8.53 2.98 24.07
CA LEU A 116 7.55 2.01 23.55
C LEU A 116 7.90 1.53 22.15
N VAL A 117 8.30 2.44 21.25
CA VAL A 117 8.73 2.04 19.90
C VAL A 117 10.00 1.17 19.99
N ALA A 118 10.96 1.53 20.83
CA ALA A 118 12.19 0.75 21.01
C ALA A 118 11.91 -0.67 21.55
N SER A 119 10.99 -0.82 22.51
CA SER A 119 10.61 -2.14 23.03
C SER A 119 9.91 -2.98 21.96
N MET A 120 8.98 -2.39 21.18
CA MET A 120 8.28 -3.09 20.11
C MET A 120 9.21 -3.54 18.96
N LEU A 121 10.23 -2.74 18.62
CA LEU A 121 11.23 -3.13 17.63
C LEU A 121 12.08 -4.31 18.12
N SER A 122 12.46 -4.29 19.40
CA SER A 122 13.24 -5.38 20.00
C SER A 122 12.46 -6.70 20.01
N GLU A 123 11.14 -6.66 20.21
CA GLU A 123 10.26 -7.84 20.12
C GLU A 123 10.17 -8.39 18.68
N LYS A 124 10.06 -7.50 17.69
CA LYS A 124 10.01 -7.86 16.27
C LYS A 124 11.29 -8.53 15.77
N GLU A 125 12.45 -8.06 16.20
CA GLU A 125 13.76 -8.63 15.82
C GLU A 125 13.99 -10.04 16.40
N LEU A 126 13.25 -10.45 17.42
CA LEU A 126 13.30 -11.81 17.98
C LEU A 126 12.38 -12.80 17.25
N GLU A 127 11.44 -12.30 16.43
CA GLU A 127 10.50 -13.11 15.65
C GLU A 127 10.95 -13.37 14.20
N GLU A 128 11.95 -12.63 13.70
CA GLU A 128 12.59 -12.81 12.38
C GLU A 128 13.80 -13.76 12.43
#